data_AF-A0A5N6YZ74-F1
#
_entry.id   AF-A0A5N6YZ74-F1
#
_cell.length_a   1.000
_cell.length_b   1.000
_cell.length_c   1.000
_cell.angle_alpha   90.00
_cell.angle_beta   90.00
_cell.angle_gamma   90.00
#
_symmetry.space_group_name_H-M   'P 1'
#
loop_
_entity.id
_entity.type
_entity.pdbx_description
1 polymer ?
#
loop_
_entity_poly.entity_id
_entity_poly.type
_entity_poly.pdbx_seq_one_letter_code
_entity_poly.pdbx_strand_id
1 'polypeptide(L)'
;MNLTITVPKGSTNHGNPSLICTPPGPSDYIIFYFSNYFAHAATVIATPGQGNRETFLAILLALLIPGSGVSRAVDAIRRHSIFERDAVRRAIRAGALCMIVREASYQEQTIPDDNVEYGVASEHVQGTENTELDNAGAPQELESRDNQQKRPWWDPLNPKYLPDDTVVYGQSKPPRGFKFALVPPDIKDKIESIHDGDLFMSSYNAPKILISFVQAIWAIMTIYKARGNQIDQYGYAAFGLTVAPYTFISLMNIVGSLLNPEYPAIRESLVVKIV
;
A
#
# COMPACT_ATOMS: atom_id res chain seq x y z
N MET A 1 -18.09 47.73 -34.94
CA MET A 1 -18.63 46.63 -35.76
C MET A 1 -19.43 45.74 -34.84
N ASN A 2 -20.70 45.45 -35.13
CA ASN A 2 -21.50 44.50 -34.35
C ASN A 2 -21.23 43.09 -34.88
N LEU A 3 -20.66 42.22 -34.05
CA LEU A 3 -20.41 40.82 -34.37
C LEU A 3 -21.53 39.98 -33.74
N THR A 4 -22.35 39.34 -34.55
CA THR A 4 -23.41 38.43 -34.06
C THR A 4 -22.87 37.00 -34.09
N ILE A 5 -22.61 36.42 -32.91
CA ILE A 5 -22.16 35.04 -32.76
C ILE A 5 -23.37 34.16 -32.44
N THR A 6 -23.58 33.08 -33.20
CA THR A 6 -24.59 32.07 -32.87
C THR A 6 -24.05 31.16 -31.77
N VAL A 7 -24.80 31.04 -30.67
CA VAL A 7 -24.45 30.18 -29.52
C VAL A 7 -25.43 29.02 -29.39
N PRO A 8 -25.03 27.89 -28.77
CA PRO A 8 -25.91 26.75 -28.54
C PRO A 8 -27.20 27.14 -27.79
N LYS A 9 -28.31 26.49 -28.13
CA LYS A 9 -29.60 26.71 -27.46
C LYS A 9 -29.48 26.39 -25.97
N GLY A 10 -29.93 27.31 -25.10
CA GLY A 10 -29.80 27.20 -23.65
C GLY A 10 -28.54 27.85 -23.08
N SER A 11 -27.73 28.51 -23.91
CA SER A 11 -26.61 29.32 -23.42
C SER A 11 -27.13 30.52 -22.62
N THR A 12 -26.45 30.85 -21.53
CA THR A 12 -26.79 32.00 -20.66
C THR A 12 -25.54 32.81 -20.36
N ASN A 13 -25.70 34.07 -19.95
CA ASN A 13 -24.59 34.95 -19.56
C ASN A 13 -24.67 35.38 -18.09
N HIS A 14 -25.68 34.91 -17.35
CA HIS A 14 -25.93 35.26 -15.95
C HIS A 14 -25.87 36.77 -15.65
N GLY A 15 -26.27 37.62 -16.60
CA GLY A 15 -26.21 39.08 -16.45
C GLY A 15 -24.83 39.70 -16.66
N ASN A 16 -23.79 38.91 -16.96
CA ASN A 16 -22.45 39.39 -17.29
C ASN A 16 -22.18 39.32 -18.81
N PRO A 17 -22.03 40.46 -19.51
CA PRO A 17 -21.81 40.47 -20.96
C PRO A 17 -20.48 39.84 -21.40
N SER A 18 -19.50 39.67 -20.51
CA SER A 18 -18.22 39.01 -20.82
C SER A 18 -18.22 37.50 -20.59
N LEU A 19 -19.38 36.92 -20.22
CA LEU A 19 -19.52 35.51 -19.89
C LEU A 19 -20.51 34.85 -20.85
N ILE A 20 -20.13 33.69 -21.40
CA ILE A 20 -21.02 32.81 -22.15
C ILE A 20 -20.91 31.42 -21.53
N CYS A 21 -21.98 30.97 -20.90
CA CYS A 21 -22.13 29.62 -20.36
C CYS A 21 -22.94 28.79 -21.34
N THR A 22 -22.31 27.81 -21.99
CA THR A 22 -22.99 26.85 -22.86
C THR A 22 -23.49 25.66 -22.04
N PRO A 23 -24.68 25.11 -22.31
CA PRO A 23 -25.15 23.92 -21.62
C PRO A 23 -24.24 22.72 -21.94
N PRO A 24 -23.92 21.87 -20.95
CA PRO A 24 -23.11 20.67 -21.16
C PRO A 24 -23.85 19.67 -22.05
N GLY A 25 -23.12 19.05 -22.96
CA GLY A 25 -23.59 17.96 -23.80
C GLY A 25 -23.46 16.59 -23.10
N PRO A 26 -24.09 15.53 -23.64
CA PRO A 26 -23.97 14.17 -23.11
C PRO A 26 -22.50 13.68 -22.99
N SER A 27 -21.66 14.05 -23.96
CA SER A 27 -20.24 13.70 -23.97
C SER A 27 -19.48 14.29 -22.78
N ASP A 28 -19.81 15.50 -22.34
CA ASP A 28 -19.12 16.18 -21.25
C ASP A 28 -19.28 15.41 -19.94
N TYR A 29 -20.51 14.94 -19.67
CA TYR A 29 -20.79 14.09 -18.51
C TYR A 29 -20.05 12.75 -18.58
N ILE A 30 -20.12 12.07 -19.72
CA ILE A 30 -19.47 10.76 -19.89
C ILE A 30 -17.96 10.88 -19.67
N ILE A 31 -17.33 11.86 -20.32
CA ILE A 31 -15.89 12.07 -20.20
C ILE A 31 -15.53 12.47 -18.76
N PHE A 32 -16.32 13.33 -18.12
CA PHE A 32 -16.08 13.74 -16.74
C PHE A 32 -16.13 12.55 -15.77
N TYR A 33 -17.20 11.76 -15.78
CA TYR A 33 -17.33 10.62 -14.87
C TYR A 33 -16.30 9.52 -15.17
N PHE A 34 -16.01 9.27 -16.45
CA PHE A 34 -15.04 8.27 -16.83
C PHE A 34 -13.61 8.66 -16.43
N SER A 35 -13.19 9.88 -16.75
CA SER A 35 -11.84 10.36 -16.47
C SER A 35 -11.59 10.62 -14.99
N ASN A 36 -12.61 10.95 -14.19
CA ASN A 36 -12.41 11.24 -12.76
C ASN A 36 -12.76 10.05 -11.87
N TYR A 37 -13.91 9.40 -12.06
CA TYR A 37 -14.38 8.37 -11.13
C TYR A 37 -13.94 6.97 -11.56
N PHE A 38 -14.23 6.58 -12.81
CA PHE A 38 -13.88 5.25 -13.28
C PHE A 38 -12.36 5.05 -13.32
N ALA A 39 -11.64 5.99 -13.92
CA ALA A 39 -10.18 5.92 -13.98
C ALA A 39 -9.54 5.92 -12.59
N HIS A 40 -10.04 6.71 -11.63
CA HIS A 40 -9.55 6.70 -10.26
C HIS A 40 -9.79 5.37 -9.57
N ALA A 41 -11.01 4.80 -9.67
CA ALA A 41 -11.32 3.48 -9.13
C ALA A 41 -10.40 2.39 -9.72
N ALA A 42 -10.18 2.42 -11.03
CA ALA A 42 -9.32 1.47 -11.73
C ALA A 42 -7.83 1.61 -11.35
N THR A 43 -7.42 2.78 -10.86
CA THR A 43 -6.02 3.09 -10.57
C THR A 43 -5.63 3.05 -9.11
N VAL A 44 -6.57 2.77 -8.20
CA VAL A 44 -6.26 2.58 -6.77
C VAL A 44 -5.13 1.57 -6.60
N ILE A 45 -4.08 1.95 -5.87
CA ILE A 45 -2.97 1.07 -5.57
C ILE A 45 -3.45 -0.02 -4.60
N ALA A 46 -3.31 -1.27 -5.04
CA ALA A 46 -3.63 -2.43 -4.24
C ALA A 46 -2.43 -2.82 -3.37
N THR A 47 -2.68 -3.32 -2.18
CA THR A 47 -1.64 -3.97 -1.38
C THR A 47 -1.44 -5.42 -1.84
N PRO A 48 -0.23 -5.99 -1.71
CA PRO A 48 -0.03 -7.40 -2.06
C PRO A 48 -1.03 -8.31 -1.33
N GLY A 49 -1.64 -9.26 -2.05
CA GLY A 49 -2.62 -10.20 -1.50
C GLY A 49 -3.89 -9.60 -0.93
N GLN A 50 -4.21 -8.34 -1.23
CA GLN A 50 -5.40 -7.66 -0.72
C GLN A 50 -6.68 -8.46 -1.02
N GLY A 51 -7.51 -8.65 0.01
CA GLY A 51 -8.79 -9.35 -0.14
C GLY A 51 -9.82 -8.58 -0.96
N ASN A 52 -10.84 -9.27 -1.45
CA ASN A 52 -11.91 -8.64 -2.26
C ASN A 52 -12.71 -7.61 -1.46
N ARG A 53 -12.94 -7.85 -0.16
CA ARG A 53 -13.69 -6.94 0.71
C ARG A 53 -12.91 -5.68 0.96
N GLU A 54 -11.64 -5.81 1.32
CA GLU A 54 -10.75 -4.66 1.47
C GLU A 54 -10.59 -3.89 0.17
N THR A 55 -10.46 -4.58 -0.98
CA THR A 55 -10.37 -3.95 -2.31
C THR A 55 -11.62 -3.13 -2.62
N PHE A 56 -12.81 -3.72 -2.44
CA PHE A 56 -14.07 -3.01 -2.66
C PHE A 56 -14.20 -1.78 -1.75
N LEU A 57 -13.89 -1.91 -0.46
CA LEU A 57 -13.91 -0.79 0.49
C LEU A 57 -12.89 0.28 0.13
N ALA A 58 -11.69 -0.10 -0.30
CA ALA A 58 -10.67 0.85 -0.74
C ALA A 58 -11.12 1.65 -1.97
N ILE A 59 -11.72 0.98 -2.96
CA ILE A 59 -12.27 1.64 -4.14
C ILE A 59 -13.43 2.57 -3.76
N LEU A 60 -14.37 2.09 -2.95
CA LEU A 60 -15.50 2.90 -2.49
C LEU A 60 -15.02 4.15 -1.74
N LEU A 61 -14.06 3.98 -0.82
CA LEU A 61 -13.48 5.08 -0.06
C LEU A 61 -12.70 6.05 -0.96
N ALA A 62 -12.05 5.55 -2.01
CA ALA A 62 -11.36 6.38 -2.99
C ALA A 62 -12.36 7.22 -3.81
N LEU A 63 -13.49 6.62 -4.22
CA LEU A 63 -14.55 7.34 -4.95
C LEU A 63 -15.25 8.40 -4.10
N LEU A 64 -15.49 8.14 -2.82
CA LEU A 64 -16.16 9.07 -1.91
C LEU A 64 -15.21 10.16 -1.38
N ILE A 65 -13.95 9.80 -1.18
CA ILE A 65 -12.90 10.66 -0.64
C ILE A 65 -11.68 10.47 -1.55
N PRO A 66 -11.51 11.29 -2.61
CA PRO A 66 -10.42 11.14 -3.58
C PRO A 66 -9.02 11.07 -2.92
N GLY A 67 -8.85 11.74 -1.79
CA GLY A 67 -7.61 11.75 -1.00
C GLY A 67 -7.29 10.44 -0.26
N SER A 68 -8.24 9.51 -0.12
CA SER A 68 -8.02 8.30 0.68
C SER A 68 -7.01 7.33 0.05
N GLY A 69 -6.83 7.38 -1.27
CA GLY A 69 -5.80 6.63 -2.01
C GLY A 69 -4.37 7.15 -1.80
N VAL A 70 -4.16 8.37 -1.27
CA VAL A 70 -2.82 8.96 -1.10
C VAL A 70 -1.96 8.10 -0.18
N SER A 71 -2.50 7.63 0.94
CA SER A 71 -1.74 6.83 1.91
C SER A 71 -1.18 5.56 1.26
N ARG A 72 -1.98 4.87 0.45
CA ARG A 72 -1.57 3.69 -0.31
C ARG A 72 -0.48 4.01 -1.33
N ALA A 73 -0.59 5.14 -2.03
CA ALA A 73 0.43 5.58 -2.96
C ALA A 73 1.74 5.97 -2.26
N VAL A 74 1.66 6.70 -1.15
CA VAL A 74 2.83 7.07 -0.33
C VAL A 74 3.51 5.83 0.24
N ASP A 75 2.76 4.85 0.74
CA ASP A 75 3.31 3.60 1.24
C ASP A 75 4.03 2.82 0.14
N ALA A 76 3.48 2.77 -1.08
CA ALA A 76 4.17 2.19 -2.22
C ALA A 76 5.47 2.97 -2.51
N ILE A 77 5.42 4.30 -2.63
CA ILE A 77 6.61 5.13 -2.89
C ILE A 77 7.69 4.92 -1.81
N ARG A 78 7.29 4.83 -0.53
CA ARG A 78 8.21 4.56 0.59
C ARG A 78 8.84 3.19 0.51
N ARG A 79 8.16 2.18 -0.03
CA ARG A 79 8.74 0.84 -0.25
C ARG A 79 9.79 0.86 -1.35
N HIS A 80 9.54 1.54 -2.48
CA HIS A 80 10.48 1.66 -3.62
C HIS A 80 11.22 0.36 -3.96
N SER A 81 10.48 -0.75 -4.03
CA SER A 81 11.06 -2.09 -4.16
C SER A 81 11.76 -2.33 -5.49
N ILE A 82 11.51 -1.53 -6.53
CA ILE A 82 12.19 -1.65 -7.84
C ILE A 82 13.71 -1.52 -7.76
N PHE A 83 14.25 -0.80 -6.77
CA PHE A 83 15.69 -0.61 -6.62
C PHE A 83 16.40 -1.83 -6.01
N GLU A 84 15.65 -2.82 -5.52
CA GLU A 84 16.21 -4.09 -5.07
C GLU A 84 16.59 -4.97 -6.28
N ARG A 85 17.85 -5.42 -6.29
CA ARG A 85 18.39 -6.28 -7.35
C ARG A 85 17.95 -7.73 -7.20
N ASP A 86 17.91 -8.20 -5.96
CA ASP A 86 17.48 -9.55 -5.61
C ASP A 86 15.95 -9.63 -5.59
N ALA A 87 15.38 -10.64 -6.27
CA ALA A 87 13.94 -10.76 -6.39
C ALA A 87 13.26 -11.04 -5.04
N VAL A 88 13.93 -11.77 -4.16
CA VAL A 88 13.45 -12.07 -2.81
C VAL A 88 13.39 -10.80 -1.97
N ARG A 89 14.49 -10.04 -1.90
CA ARG A 89 14.52 -8.72 -1.23
C ARG A 89 13.49 -7.75 -1.82
N ARG A 90 13.32 -7.75 -3.14
CA ARG A 90 12.27 -6.96 -3.80
C ARG A 90 10.88 -7.35 -3.33
N ALA A 91 10.57 -8.64 -3.22
CA ALA A 91 9.28 -9.11 -2.72
C ALA A 91 9.05 -8.79 -1.24
N ILE A 92 10.07 -8.95 -0.38
CA ILE A 92 10.01 -8.54 1.03
C ILE A 92 9.67 -7.06 1.12
N ARG A 93 10.44 -6.23 0.40
CA ARG A 93 10.31 -4.78 0.41
C ARG A 93 8.96 -4.32 -0.16
N ALA A 94 8.44 -5.03 -1.15
CA ALA A 94 7.09 -4.79 -1.68
C ALA A 94 5.98 -5.16 -0.68
N GLY A 95 6.29 -5.98 0.35
CA GLY A 95 5.33 -6.53 1.30
C GLY A 95 4.60 -7.77 0.78
N ALA A 96 5.22 -8.51 -0.15
CA ALA A 96 4.65 -9.67 -0.80
C ALA A 96 5.00 -11.00 -0.11
N LEU A 97 5.72 -10.96 1.02
CA LEU A 97 6.03 -12.13 1.84
C LEU A 97 5.42 -12.01 3.25
N CYS A 98 4.94 -13.15 3.74
CA CYS A 98 4.51 -13.30 5.13
C CYS A 98 5.22 -14.46 5.81
N MET A 99 5.25 -14.39 7.14
CA MET A 99 5.76 -15.41 8.05
C MET A 99 4.68 -15.79 9.06
N ILE A 100 4.84 -16.95 9.68
CA ILE A 100 3.96 -17.45 10.73
C ILE A 100 4.55 -17.03 12.08
N VAL A 101 3.77 -16.31 12.89
CA VAL A 101 4.17 -15.86 14.23
C VAL A 101 3.21 -16.42 15.26
N ARG A 102 3.73 -16.86 16.42
CA ARG A 102 2.92 -17.35 17.53
C ARG A 102 2.05 -16.22 18.08
N GLU A 103 0.79 -16.50 18.33
CA GLU A 103 -0.12 -15.53 18.94
C GLU A 103 0.15 -15.42 20.44
N ALA A 104 0.37 -14.20 20.95
CA ALA A 104 0.68 -13.96 22.36
C ALA A 104 -0.43 -14.47 23.31
N SER A 105 -1.69 -14.45 22.86
CA SER A 105 -2.86 -14.93 23.62
C SER A 105 -2.95 -16.46 23.73
N TYR A 106 -2.19 -17.23 22.93
CA TYR A 106 -2.23 -18.69 22.96
C TYR A 106 -1.43 -19.31 24.12
N GLN A 107 -0.65 -18.53 24.87
CA GLN A 107 0.15 -19.04 25.98
C GLN A 107 -0.68 -19.52 27.19
N GLU A 108 -1.97 -19.18 27.29
CA GLU A 108 -2.78 -19.48 28.49
C GLU A 108 -3.72 -20.69 28.36
N GLN A 109 -3.82 -21.34 27.18
CA GLN A 109 -4.72 -22.47 26.98
C GLN A 109 -3.94 -23.73 26.62
N THR A 110 -3.62 -24.52 27.66
CA THR A 110 -3.38 -25.98 27.65
C THR A 110 -2.72 -26.56 26.42
N ILE A 111 -1.46 -26.99 26.54
CA ILE A 111 -0.83 -27.98 25.65
C ILE A 111 -1.66 -29.28 25.78
N PRO A 112 -2.45 -29.70 24.77
CA PRO A 112 -2.91 -31.07 24.71
C PRO A 112 -1.77 -31.89 24.14
N ASP A 113 -1.43 -32.94 24.86
CA ASP A 113 -0.50 -34.00 24.49
C ASP A 113 -0.92 -34.60 23.14
N ASP A 114 -0.37 -34.09 22.04
CA ASP A 114 -0.44 -34.68 20.72
C ASP A 114 0.81 -34.27 19.94
N ASN A 115 1.48 -35.28 19.38
CA ASN A 115 2.77 -35.27 18.70
C ASN A 115 2.80 -34.37 17.45
N VAL A 116 2.65 -33.07 17.63
CA VAL A 116 2.98 -32.10 16.59
C VAL A 116 4.26 -31.41 17.01
N GLU A 117 5.35 -31.92 16.46
CA GLU A 117 6.68 -31.32 16.54
C GLU A 117 6.61 -29.95 15.84
N TYR A 118 6.27 -28.93 16.64
CA TYR A 118 6.34 -27.54 16.22
C TYR A 118 7.69 -27.00 16.66
N GLY A 119 8.57 -26.84 15.68
CA GLY A 119 9.88 -26.31 15.87
C GLY A 119 9.90 -24.91 16.44
N VAL A 120 10.83 -24.69 17.36
CA VAL A 120 11.14 -23.39 17.95
C VAL A 120 12.61 -23.17 17.68
N ALA A 121 12.93 -22.16 16.87
CA ALA A 121 14.32 -21.80 16.58
C ALA A 121 15.03 -21.44 17.89
N SER A 122 15.91 -22.34 18.33
CA SER A 122 16.90 -22.02 19.36
C SER A 122 18.16 -21.55 18.66
N GLU A 123 18.59 -20.31 18.95
CA GLU A 123 19.92 -19.86 18.56
C GLU A 123 20.95 -20.73 19.31
N HIS A 124 21.80 -21.45 18.59
CA HIS A 124 22.93 -22.18 19.18
C HIS A 124 23.95 -21.13 19.62
N VAL A 125 23.85 -20.67 20.87
CA VAL A 125 24.86 -19.84 21.50
C VAL A 125 26.10 -20.71 21.66
N GLN A 126 27.08 -20.52 20.79
CA GLN A 126 28.40 -21.12 20.93
C GLN A 126 29.03 -20.58 22.22
N GLY A 127 29.02 -21.44 23.24
CA GLY A 127 29.59 -21.13 24.55
C GLY A 127 31.04 -20.71 24.41
N THR A 128 31.36 -19.52 24.88
CA THR A 128 32.73 -19.16 25.24
C THR A 128 32.79 -19.27 26.76
N GLU A 129 33.53 -20.25 27.25
CA GLU A 129 33.97 -20.30 28.65
C GLU A 129 34.62 -18.97 29.03
N ASN A 130 34.41 -18.53 30.27
CA ASN A 130 35.49 -18.26 31.23
C ASN A 130 34.98 -17.62 32.55
N THR A 131 35.32 -18.29 33.66
CA THR A 131 35.72 -17.77 34.99
C THR A 131 34.68 -17.38 36.04
N GLU A 132 34.53 -18.29 37.02
CA GLU A 132 34.62 -18.15 38.49
C GLU A 132 34.40 -16.78 39.20
N LEU A 133 33.47 -16.83 40.18
CA LEU A 133 33.51 -16.36 41.59
C LEU A 133 34.01 -14.93 41.93
N ASP A 134 33.12 -14.04 42.43
CA ASP A 134 33.01 -13.70 43.87
C ASP A 134 32.25 -12.38 44.19
N ASN A 135 31.39 -12.49 45.21
CA ASN A 135 31.06 -11.56 46.32
C ASN A 135 30.44 -10.13 46.14
N ALA A 136 29.18 -10.05 46.61
CA ALA A 136 28.51 -9.09 47.51
C ALA A 136 28.92 -7.59 47.61
N GLY A 137 27.92 -6.70 47.48
CA GLY A 137 27.94 -5.36 48.11
C GLY A 137 26.93 -4.30 47.60
N ALA A 138 25.86 -4.08 48.38
CA ALA A 138 25.03 -2.85 48.53
C ALA A 138 24.13 -2.31 47.37
N PRO A 139 22.96 -1.71 47.70
CA PRO A 139 21.97 -1.26 46.72
C PRO A 139 22.16 0.21 46.34
N GLN A 140 22.17 0.50 45.04
CA GLN A 140 22.07 1.86 44.52
C GLN A 140 21.02 1.90 43.40
N GLU A 141 19.95 2.66 43.64
CA GLU A 141 19.03 3.13 42.61
C GLU A 141 19.84 3.76 41.47
N LEU A 142 19.65 3.30 40.23
CA LEU A 142 19.83 4.12 39.04
C LEU A 142 19.25 3.40 37.79
N GLU A 143 18.36 4.14 37.12
CA GLU A 143 18.08 4.09 35.68
C GLU A 143 17.45 2.81 35.10
N SER A 144 16.21 2.99 34.62
CA SER A 144 15.55 2.18 33.61
C SER A 144 16.39 2.10 32.34
N ARG A 145 17.41 1.24 32.37
CA ARG A 145 18.12 0.75 31.20
C ARG A 145 17.15 -0.13 30.45
N ASP A 146 16.68 0.41 29.34
CA ASP A 146 16.05 -0.31 28.24
C ASP A 146 17.02 -1.43 27.83
N ASN A 147 16.89 -2.59 28.50
CA ASN A 147 17.56 -3.82 28.13
C ASN A 147 16.89 -4.27 26.84
N GLN A 148 17.34 -3.68 25.74
CA GLN A 148 17.10 -4.14 24.39
C GLN A 148 17.83 -5.47 24.20
N GLN A 149 17.39 -6.48 24.95
CA GLN A 149 17.63 -7.88 24.67
C GLN A 149 17.18 -8.05 23.22
N LYS A 150 18.13 -8.20 22.30
CA LYS A 150 17.85 -8.38 20.86
C LYS A 150 16.90 -9.56 20.74
N ARG A 151 15.60 -9.27 20.58
CA ARG A 151 14.63 -10.31 20.28
C ARG A 151 15.04 -10.96 18.96
N PRO A 152 14.87 -12.27 18.83
CA PRO A 152 15.16 -12.91 17.57
C PRO A 152 14.26 -12.32 16.47
N TRP A 153 14.78 -12.25 15.24
CA TRP A 153 14.10 -11.56 14.13
C TRP A 153 12.72 -12.15 13.78
N TRP A 154 12.46 -13.41 14.16
CA TRP A 154 11.17 -14.09 13.99
C TRP A 154 10.12 -13.73 15.06
N ASP A 155 10.51 -13.05 16.14
CA ASP A 155 9.61 -12.51 17.17
C ASP A 155 9.74 -10.98 17.25
N PRO A 156 9.24 -10.24 16.23
CA PRO A 156 9.29 -8.79 16.27
C PRO A 156 8.45 -8.26 17.44
N LEU A 157 8.92 -7.19 18.08
CA LEU A 157 8.20 -6.57 19.22
C LEU A 157 6.79 -6.07 18.82
N ASN A 158 6.59 -5.73 17.54
CA ASN A 158 5.33 -5.26 16.96
C ASN A 158 5.11 -5.91 15.58
N PRO A 159 4.65 -7.17 15.50
CA PRO A 159 4.37 -7.82 14.22
C PRO A 159 3.22 -7.11 13.51
N LYS A 160 3.41 -6.79 12.23
CA LYS A 160 2.32 -6.31 11.38
C LYS A 160 1.54 -7.52 10.84
N TYR A 161 0.48 -7.89 11.54
CA TYR A 161 -0.39 -8.99 11.15
C TYR A 161 -1.11 -8.72 9.82
N LEU A 162 -1.34 -9.79 9.06
CA LEU A 162 -2.14 -9.73 7.83
C LEU A 162 -3.64 -9.72 8.19
N PRO A 163 -4.47 -8.93 7.47
CA PRO A 163 -5.92 -9.05 7.55
C PRO A 163 -6.40 -10.47 7.24
N ASP A 164 -7.50 -10.91 7.88
CA ASP A 164 -8.04 -12.27 7.73
C ASP A 164 -8.49 -12.62 6.29
N ASP A 165 -8.80 -11.61 5.47
CA ASP A 165 -9.20 -11.78 4.07
C ASP A 165 -8.04 -11.71 3.07
N THR A 166 -6.80 -11.65 3.57
CA THR A 166 -5.59 -11.62 2.73
C THR A 166 -5.40 -12.95 2.01
N VAL A 167 -5.17 -12.88 0.70
CA VAL A 167 -4.90 -14.05 -0.13
C VAL A 167 -3.44 -14.45 0.04
N VAL A 168 -3.22 -15.52 0.78
CA VAL A 168 -1.91 -16.17 0.92
C VAL A 168 -1.83 -17.36 -0.03
N TYR A 169 -0.79 -17.39 -0.86
CA TYR A 169 -0.54 -18.50 -1.76
C TYR A 169 0.01 -19.72 -0.99
N GLY A 170 -0.60 -20.88 -1.20
CA GLY A 170 -0.13 -22.16 -0.66
C GLY A 170 -0.78 -22.62 0.65
N GLN A 171 -1.33 -21.70 1.45
CA GLN A 171 -2.10 -22.06 2.66
C GLN A 171 -3.25 -21.07 2.88
N SER A 172 -4.42 -21.58 3.31
CA SER A 172 -5.61 -20.75 3.55
C SER A 172 -5.72 -20.20 4.97
N LYS A 173 -5.11 -20.88 5.96
CA LYS A 173 -5.13 -20.48 7.38
C LYS A 173 -3.88 -20.98 8.11
N PRO A 174 -3.32 -20.20 9.05
CA PRO A 174 -2.22 -20.67 9.89
C PRO A 174 -2.72 -21.74 10.90
N PRO A 175 -1.82 -22.57 11.45
CA PRO A 175 -2.14 -23.50 12.53
C PRO A 175 -2.74 -22.79 13.76
N ARG A 176 -3.44 -23.55 14.62
CA ARG A 176 -4.02 -23.00 15.86
C ARG A 176 -2.94 -22.38 16.73
N GLY A 177 -3.19 -21.17 17.23
CA GLY A 177 -2.24 -20.41 18.05
C GLY A 177 -1.19 -19.62 17.28
N PHE A 178 -1.31 -19.53 15.95
CA PHE A 178 -0.44 -18.75 15.09
C PHE A 178 -1.21 -17.80 14.18
N LYS A 179 -0.56 -16.71 13.77
CA LYS A 179 -1.07 -15.70 12.84
C LYS A 179 -0.03 -15.38 11.77
N PHE A 180 -0.50 -14.99 10.58
CA PHE A 180 0.37 -14.47 9.55
C PHE A 180 0.79 -13.04 9.87
N ALA A 181 2.08 -12.76 9.74
CA ALA A 181 2.65 -11.42 9.86
C ALA A 181 3.52 -11.11 8.64
N LEU A 182 3.62 -9.84 8.25
CA LEU A 182 4.51 -9.41 7.16
C LEU A 182 5.97 -9.60 7.57
N VAL A 183 6.79 -10.05 6.63
CA VAL A 183 8.23 -10.17 6.81
C VAL A 183 8.85 -8.76 6.88
N PRO A 184 9.59 -8.40 7.96
CA PRO A 184 10.25 -7.10 8.06
C PRO A 184 11.27 -6.88 6.93
N PRO A 185 11.41 -5.64 6.41
CA PRO A 185 12.37 -5.33 5.35
C PRO A 185 13.84 -5.38 5.80
N ASP A 186 14.11 -5.33 7.10
CA ASP A 186 15.48 -5.27 7.65
C ASP A 186 16.17 -6.63 7.82
N ILE A 187 15.59 -7.72 7.28
CA ILE A 187 16.22 -9.05 7.31
C ILE A 187 17.37 -9.08 6.29
N LYS A 188 18.59 -8.81 6.75
CA LYS A 188 19.75 -8.64 5.86
C LYS A 188 20.42 -9.96 5.47
N ASP A 189 20.47 -10.96 6.35
CA ASP A 189 21.47 -12.03 6.20
C ASP A 189 21.02 -13.49 6.49
N LYS A 190 19.73 -13.77 6.74
CA LYS A 190 19.26 -15.12 7.13
C LYS A 190 18.24 -15.79 6.21
N ILE A 191 17.94 -15.21 5.05
CA ILE A 191 17.05 -15.83 4.06
C ILE A 191 17.91 -16.67 3.12
N GLU A 192 18.40 -17.80 3.61
CA GLU A 192 19.02 -18.81 2.75
C GLU A 192 17.94 -19.52 1.95
N SER A 193 18.03 -19.41 0.62
CA SER A 193 17.44 -20.33 -0.37
C SER A 193 15.92 -20.29 -0.62
N ILE A 194 15.29 -19.12 -0.70
CA ILE A 194 14.12 -19.04 -1.61
C ILE A 194 14.68 -19.21 -3.03
N HIS A 195 14.46 -20.37 -3.66
CA HIS A 195 14.82 -20.57 -5.05
C HIS A 195 14.10 -19.51 -5.89
N ASP A 196 14.89 -18.73 -6.64
CA ASP A 196 14.41 -17.60 -7.44
C ASP A 196 13.31 -18.01 -8.45
N GLY A 197 13.32 -19.28 -8.86
CA GLY A 197 12.31 -19.88 -9.74
C GLY A 197 10.94 -20.13 -9.10
N ASP A 198 10.85 -20.13 -7.77
CA ASP A 198 9.59 -20.31 -7.05
C ASP A 198 8.88 -18.99 -6.74
N LEU A 199 9.57 -17.84 -6.76
CA LEU A 199 8.92 -16.55 -6.51
C LEU A 199 8.04 -16.19 -7.71
N PHE A 200 6.71 -16.11 -7.52
CA PHE A 200 5.79 -15.78 -8.61
C PHE A 200 6.21 -14.51 -9.34
N MET A 201 6.05 -14.56 -10.67
CA MET A 201 6.26 -13.45 -11.59
C MET A 201 5.57 -12.19 -11.06
N SER A 202 6.36 -11.22 -10.60
CA SER A 202 5.90 -9.85 -10.42
C SER A 202 5.31 -9.37 -11.74
N SER A 203 4.05 -8.95 -11.75
CA SER A 203 3.47 -8.35 -12.94
C SER A 203 3.69 -6.85 -12.91
N TYR A 204 4.21 -6.30 -14.00
CA TYR A 204 4.15 -4.85 -14.21
C TYR A 204 2.72 -4.48 -14.56
N ASN A 205 2.12 -3.62 -13.74
CA ASN A 205 0.74 -3.18 -13.88
C ASN A 205 0.58 -2.13 -14.98
N ALA A 206 1.01 -2.48 -16.20
CA ALA A 206 1.01 -1.62 -17.37
C ALA A 206 -0.38 -1.00 -17.66
N PRO A 207 -1.52 -1.73 -17.54
CA PRO A 207 -2.83 -1.13 -17.72
C PRO A 207 -3.13 -0.02 -16.69
N LYS A 208 -2.81 -0.25 -15.41
CA LYS A 208 -3.01 0.74 -14.35
C LYS A 208 -2.17 1.99 -14.57
N ILE A 209 -0.90 1.80 -14.94
CA ILE A 209 0.02 2.89 -15.25
C ILE A 209 -0.50 3.71 -16.44
N LEU A 210 -0.90 3.03 -17.53
CA LEU A 210 -1.45 3.68 -18.72
C LEU A 210 -2.72 4.49 -18.40
N ILE A 211 -3.67 3.91 -17.68
CA ILE A 211 -4.90 4.60 -17.27
C ILE A 211 -4.56 5.82 -16.40
N SER A 212 -3.62 5.67 -15.46
CA SER A 212 -3.19 6.78 -14.60
C SER A 212 -2.55 7.92 -15.40
N PHE A 213 -1.76 7.60 -16.44
CA PHE A 213 -1.19 8.62 -17.34
C PHE A 213 -2.26 9.35 -18.14
N VAL A 214 -3.18 8.61 -18.77
CA VAL A 214 -4.29 9.21 -19.53
C VAL A 214 -5.13 10.11 -18.62
N GLN A 215 -5.44 9.64 -17.41
CA GLN A 215 -6.15 10.41 -16.39
C GLN A 215 -5.41 11.69 -15.99
N ALA A 216 -4.10 11.58 -15.71
CA ALA A 216 -3.28 12.74 -15.34
C ALA A 216 -3.25 13.79 -16.46
N ILE A 217 -3.01 13.39 -17.71
CA ILE A 217 -3.00 14.31 -18.85
C ILE A 217 -4.37 14.99 -19.00
N TRP A 218 -5.46 14.21 -18.95
CA TRP A 218 -6.81 14.76 -19.09
C TRP A 218 -7.17 15.76 -17.98
N ALA A 219 -6.87 15.41 -16.74
CA ALA A 219 -7.16 16.25 -15.59
C ALA A 219 -6.30 17.53 -15.60
N ILE A 220 -5.01 17.43 -15.96
CA ILE A 220 -4.13 18.59 -16.16
C ILE A 220 -4.65 19.50 -17.27
N MET A 221 -5.06 18.95 -18.42
CA MET A 221 -5.64 19.75 -19.51
C MET A 221 -6.91 20.47 -19.07
N THR A 222 -7.74 19.83 -18.24
CA THR A 222 -8.97 20.42 -17.70
C THR A 222 -8.65 21.59 -16.75
N ILE A 223 -7.68 21.43 -15.85
CA ILE A 223 -7.21 22.52 -14.97
C ILE A 223 -6.62 23.66 -15.80
N TYR A 224 -5.83 23.35 -16.83
CA TYR A 224 -5.23 24.35 -17.69
C TYR A 224 -6.31 25.16 -18.43
N LYS A 225 -7.34 24.50 -18.94
CA LYS A 225 -8.50 25.15 -19.59
C LYS A 225 -9.36 25.95 -18.62
N ALA A 226 -9.32 25.65 -17.32
CA ALA A 226 -10.02 26.42 -16.30
C ALA A 226 -9.41 27.81 -16.07
N ARG A 227 -8.16 28.04 -16.51
CA ARG A 227 -7.45 29.30 -16.31
C ARG A 227 -8.17 30.50 -16.94
N GLY A 228 -8.13 31.64 -16.25
CA GLY A 228 -8.74 32.90 -16.69
C GLY A 228 -10.15 33.04 -16.14
N ASN A 229 -11.11 33.40 -17.00
CA ASN A 229 -12.46 33.79 -16.61
C ASN A 229 -13.16 32.83 -15.63
N GLN A 230 -12.95 31.52 -15.73
CA GLN A 230 -13.60 30.57 -14.83
C GLN A 230 -13.05 30.68 -13.40
N ILE A 231 -11.73 30.77 -13.22
CA ILE A 231 -11.11 30.96 -11.90
C ILE A 231 -11.31 32.39 -11.40
N ASP A 232 -11.21 33.39 -12.28
CA ASP A 232 -11.38 34.79 -11.89
C ASP A 232 -12.81 35.07 -11.39
N GLN A 233 -13.81 34.41 -11.97
CA GLN A 233 -15.21 34.61 -11.62
C GLN A 233 -15.71 33.69 -10.50
N TYR A 234 -15.31 32.41 -10.50
CA TYR A 234 -15.81 31.41 -9.54
C TYR A 234 -14.79 31.04 -8.46
N GLY A 235 -13.55 31.55 -8.54
CA GLY A 235 -12.50 31.30 -7.57
C GLY A 235 -12.23 29.80 -7.37
N TYR A 236 -12.15 29.38 -6.11
CA TYR A 236 -11.96 27.98 -5.73
C TYR A 236 -13.15 27.07 -6.10
N ALA A 237 -14.33 27.65 -6.39
CA ALA A 237 -15.53 26.91 -6.80
C ALA A 237 -15.60 26.70 -8.33
N ALA A 238 -14.59 27.12 -9.08
CA ALA A 238 -14.50 26.88 -10.52
C ALA A 238 -14.60 25.38 -10.85
N PHE A 239 -15.50 25.03 -11.77
CA PHE A 239 -15.73 23.63 -12.16
C PHE A 239 -14.43 22.91 -12.57
N GLY A 240 -13.55 23.56 -13.33
CA GLY A 240 -12.29 22.94 -13.76
C GLY A 240 -11.28 22.69 -12.63
N LEU A 241 -11.49 23.24 -11.42
CA LEU A 241 -10.68 22.91 -10.24
C LEU A 241 -11.18 21.65 -9.52
N THR A 242 -12.40 21.19 -9.79
CA THR A 242 -12.94 19.96 -9.17
C THR A 242 -12.14 18.71 -9.53
N VAL A 243 -11.40 18.74 -10.64
CA VAL A 243 -10.55 17.62 -11.06
C VAL A 243 -9.18 17.60 -10.36
N ALA A 244 -8.82 18.64 -9.61
CA ALA A 244 -7.50 18.77 -8.99
C ALA A 244 -7.11 17.63 -8.04
N PRO A 245 -8.01 17.10 -7.18
CA PRO A 245 -7.70 15.93 -6.37
C PRO A 245 -7.34 14.72 -7.22
N TYR A 246 -8.06 14.50 -8.33
CA TYR A 246 -7.81 13.39 -9.24
C TYR A 246 -6.46 13.54 -9.95
N THR A 247 -6.09 14.75 -10.38
CA THR A 247 -4.76 15.03 -10.91
C THR A 247 -3.66 14.63 -9.94
N PHE A 248 -3.76 15.07 -8.68
CA PHE A 248 -2.76 14.77 -7.66
C PHE A 248 -2.65 13.27 -7.41
N ILE A 249 -3.78 12.57 -7.26
CA ILE A 249 -3.78 11.12 -7.05
C ILE A 249 -3.19 10.37 -8.25
N SER A 250 -3.56 10.72 -9.48
CA SER A 250 -3.02 10.04 -10.65
C SER A 250 -1.50 10.15 -10.74
N LEU A 251 -0.93 11.32 -10.40
CA LEU A 251 0.51 11.49 -10.33
C LEU A 251 1.13 10.59 -9.24
N MET A 252 0.53 10.53 -8.05
CA MET A 252 0.99 9.63 -6.99
C MET A 252 0.88 8.16 -7.38
N ASN A 253 -0.19 7.76 -8.06
CA ASN A 253 -0.41 6.39 -8.52
C ASN A 253 0.61 5.99 -9.61
N ILE A 254 0.96 6.91 -10.52
CA ILE A 254 2.02 6.70 -11.51
C ILE A 254 3.34 6.44 -10.79
N VAL A 255 3.76 7.33 -9.89
CA VAL A 255 5.04 7.20 -9.18
C VAL A 255 5.06 5.93 -8.33
N GLY A 256 4.00 5.66 -7.56
CA GLY A 256 3.90 4.46 -6.73
C GLY A 256 3.97 3.17 -7.55
N SER A 257 3.29 3.10 -8.69
CA SER A 257 3.28 1.93 -9.59
C SER A 257 4.57 1.76 -10.39
N LEU A 258 5.29 2.84 -10.69
CA LEU A 258 6.61 2.76 -11.33
C LEU A 258 7.70 2.33 -10.35
N LEU A 259 7.57 2.69 -9.07
CA LEU A 259 8.57 2.38 -8.05
C LEU A 259 8.41 0.98 -7.44
N ASN A 260 7.30 0.27 -7.71
CA ASN A 260 7.03 -1.03 -7.12
C ASN A 260 6.37 -1.99 -8.12
N PRO A 261 6.90 -3.21 -8.31
CA PRO A 261 6.13 -4.31 -8.89
C PRO A 261 4.86 -4.63 -8.08
N GLU A 262 3.82 -5.09 -8.77
CA GLU A 262 2.62 -5.63 -8.12
C GLU A 262 2.70 -7.15 -7.97
N TYR A 263 2.15 -7.63 -6.86
CA TYR A 263 2.10 -9.05 -6.50
C TYR A 263 0.64 -9.44 -6.20
N PRO A 264 0.04 -10.34 -6.99
CA PRO A 264 -1.39 -10.68 -6.87
C PRO A 264 -1.72 -11.45 -5.58
N ALA A 265 -0.75 -12.12 -4.98
CA ALA A 265 -0.88 -12.84 -3.72
C ALA A 265 0.34 -12.61 -2.85
N ILE A 266 0.16 -12.69 -1.53
CA ILE A 266 1.29 -12.80 -0.60
C ILE A 266 1.71 -14.27 -0.57
N ARG A 267 3.00 -14.55 -0.57
CA ARG A 267 3.50 -15.92 -0.39
C ARG A 267 3.99 -16.12 1.03
N GLU A 268 3.70 -17.28 1.61
CA GLU A 268 4.37 -17.75 2.82
C GLU A 268 5.86 -17.94 2.50
N SER A 269 6.75 -17.19 3.15
CA SER A 269 8.17 -17.44 3.00
C SER A 269 8.49 -18.80 3.64
N LEU A 270 8.84 -19.79 2.80
CA LEU A 270 9.25 -21.14 3.23
C LEU A 270 10.38 -21.14 4.28
N VAL A 271 11.11 -20.03 4.40
CA VAL A 271 12.12 -19.73 5.41
C VAL A 271 11.58 -19.86 6.84
N VAL A 272 10.26 -19.81 7.03
CA VAL A 272 9.61 -19.86 8.36
C VAL A 272 8.71 -21.10 8.50
N LYS A 273 9.14 -22.25 7.98
CA LYS A 273 8.94 -23.49 8.75
C LYS A 273 10.05 -23.52 9.79
N ILE A 274 9.81 -22.86 10.91
CA ILE A 274 10.67 -22.96 12.07
C ILE A 274 10.52 -24.40 12.57
N VAL A 275 11.51 -25.24 12.23
CA VAL A 275 11.80 -26.55 12.83
C VAL A 275 12.75 -26.30 14.01
#